data_AF-A0A151IUH3-F1
#
_entry.id   AF-A0A151IUH3-F1
#
_cell.length_a   1.000
_cell.length_b   1.000
_cell.length_c   1.000
_cell.angle_alpha   90.00
_cell.angle_beta   90.00
_cell.angle_gamma   90.00
#
_symmetry.space_group_name_H-M   'P 1'
#
loop_
_entity.id
_entity.type
_entity.pdbx_description
1 polymer ?
#
loop_
_entity_poly.entity_id
_entity_poly.type
_entity_poly.pdbx_seq_one_letter_code
_entity_poly.pdbx_strand_id
1 'polypeptide(L)'
;NLYTPLKEHTSDILSVKIAKAWEKEWKAYQCRLEQVTKCGSQKKVKEPSLMRVLIRCFGFKTLLCGTFMAVIEILLRIVQPLLLGQMLLYFNTTGIDKFYSYKCAIGIILCSAVNIFVVHPYMMDMTHLGMKVHVACCLLIYRKTLKLTITASGETTIGQAVNLLSNDVNRFDVSIIFLHYLWLGSLETIIITYITFHLIDIGISSIFGIAFLLMFIPFQGEAVNALLVSSKHF
;
A
#
# COMPACT_ATOMS: atom_id res chain seq x y z
N ASN A 1 6.22 -31.50 4.97
CA ASN A 1 7.29 -30.80 5.72
C ASN A 1 7.15 -29.31 5.52
N LEU A 2 6.45 -28.64 6.44
CA LEU A 2 6.38 -27.17 6.47
C LEU A 2 7.52 -26.67 7.35
N TYR A 3 8.30 -25.73 6.84
CA TYR A 3 9.42 -25.12 7.56
C TYR A 3 8.90 -24.31 8.76
N THR A 4 9.66 -24.34 9.86
CA THR A 4 9.37 -23.52 11.06
C THR A 4 9.52 -22.03 10.70
N PRO A 5 8.60 -21.15 11.12
CA PRO A 5 8.71 -19.72 10.84
C PRO A 5 10.00 -19.14 11.44
N LEU A 6 10.65 -18.21 10.72
CA LEU A 6 11.80 -17.46 11.23
C LEU A 6 11.46 -16.78 12.57
N LYS A 7 12.45 -16.64 13.46
CA LYS A 7 12.27 -16.01 14.79
C LYS A 7 11.66 -14.60 14.72
N GLU A 8 11.92 -13.85 13.64
CA GLU A 8 11.32 -12.53 13.41
C GLU A 8 9.81 -12.59 13.10
N HIS A 9 9.33 -13.72 12.60
CA HIS A 9 7.93 -14.01 12.31
C HIS A 9 7.24 -14.77 13.45
N THR A 10 7.93 -15.03 14.56
CA THR A 10 7.31 -15.63 15.73
C THR A 10 6.23 -14.70 16.28
N SER A 11 5.01 -15.23 16.39
CA SER A 11 3.82 -14.53 16.88
C SER A 11 4.06 -13.85 18.23
N ASP A 12 4.94 -14.38 19.07
CA ASP A 12 5.15 -13.90 20.44
C ASP A 12 5.74 -12.48 20.46
N ILE A 13 6.78 -12.23 19.68
CA ILE A 13 7.42 -10.89 19.60
C ILE A 13 6.43 -9.87 19.03
N LEU A 14 5.73 -10.28 17.98
CA LEU A 14 4.69 -9.48 17.32
C LEU A 14 3.54 -9.18 18.29
N SER A 15 3.11 -10.18 19.07
CA SER A 15 2.02 -10.08 20.05
C SER A 15 2.36 -9.08 21.16
N VAL A 16 3.60 -9.10 21.66
CA VAL A 16 4.08 -8.19 22.71
C VAL A 16 4.16 -6.78 22.15
N LYS A 17 4.70 -6.61 20.95
CA LYS A 17 4.81 -5.31 20.28
C LYS A 17 3.43 -4.67 20.08
N ILE A 18 2.47 -5.42 19.54
CA ILE A 18 1.14 -4.87 19.26
C ILE A 18 0.32 -4.66 20.53
N ALA A 19 0.43 -5.54 21.53
CA ALA A 19 -0.23 -5.36 22.82
C ALA A 19 0.29 -4.11 23.54
N LYS A 20 1.61 -3.87 23.54
CA LYS A 20 2.20 -2.66 24.13
C LYS A 20 1.73 -1.38 23.41
N ALA A 21 1.61 -1.43 22.09
CA ALA A 21 1.11 -0.30 21.30
C ALA A 21 -0.38 -0.04 21.53
N TRP A 22 -1.19 -1.09 21.64
CA TRP A 22 -2.61 -1.00 22.01
C TRP A 22 -2.79 -0.40 23.41
N GLU A 23 -2.01 -0.87 24.39
CA GLU A 23 -2.07 -0.36 25.77
C GLU A 23 -1.72 1.13 25.84
N LYS A 24 -0.76 1.58 25.01
CA LYS A 24 -0.40 3.01 24.91
C LYS A 24 -1.54 3.85 24.34
N GLU A 25 -2.22 3.36 23.30
CA GLU A 25 -3.39 4.05 22.72
C GLU A 25 -4.57 4.08 23.71
N TRP A 26 -4.79 2.97 24.44
CA TRP A 26 -5.82 2.88 25.47
C TRP A 26 -5.57 3.86 26.62
N LYS A 27 -4.34 3.94 27.14
CA LYS A 27 -3.96 4.94 28.15
C LYS A 27 -4.16 6.37 27.65
N ALA A 28 -3.76 6.65 26.41
CA ALA A 28 -3.97 7.97 25.80
C ALA A 28 -5.47 8.29 25.59
N TYR A 29 -6.32 7.29 25.41
CA TYR A 29 -7.78 7.46 25.39
C TYR A 29 -8.34 7.78 26.78
N GLN A 30 -7.92 7.07 27.82
CA GLN A 30 -8.31 7.33 29.21
C GLN A 30 -7.95 8.75 29.65
N CYS A 31 -6.72 9.21 29.38
CA CYS A 31 -6.34 10.59 29.68
C CYS A 31 -7.20 11.64 28.95
N ARG A 32 -7.59 11.37 27.69
CA ARG A 32 -8.47 12.26 26.92
C ARG A 32 -9.89 12.29 27.51
N LEU A 33 -10.40 11.15 27.97
CA LEU A 33 -11.68 11.07 28.67
C LEU A 33 -11.67 11.85 29.99
N GLU A 34 -10.64 11.66 30.82
CA GLU A 34 -10.49 12.36 32.10
C GLU A 34 -10.37 13.88 31.92
N GLN A 35 -9.67 14.35 30.89
CA GLN A 35 -9.57 15.78 30.59
C GLN A 35 -10.91 16.38 30.18
N VAL A 36 -11.69 15.67 29.35
CA VAL A 36 -12.99 16.16 28.88
C VAL A 36 -14.02 16.18 30.02
N THR A 37 -13.99 15.19 30.91
CA THR A 37 -14.82 15.19 32.14
C THR A 37 -14.41 16.30 33.10
N LYS A 38 -13.10 16.54 33.31
CA LYS A 38 -12.62 17.63 34.18
C LYS A 38 -12.90 19.04 33.63
N CYS A 39 -12.83 19.24 32.32
CA CYS A 39 -13.09 20.54 31.69
C CYS A 39 -14.58 20.80 31.39
N GLY A 40 -15.49 19.88 31.74
CA GLY A 40 -16.93 20.04 31.48
C GLY A 40 -17.30 20.20 30.00
N SER A 41 -16.42 19.77 29.08
CA SER A 41 -16.62 19.97 27.65
C SER A 41 -17.49 18.86 27.06
N GLN A 42 -18.53 19.20 26.30
CA GLN A 42 -19.37 18.19 25.62
C GLN A 42 -18.73 17.59 24.34
N LYS A 43 -17.42 17.75 24.13
CA LYS A 43 -16.75 17.20 22.94
C LYS A 43 -16.69 15.68 23.02
N LYS A 44 -17.25 15.00 22.02
CA LYS A 44 -17.12 13.54 21.84
C LYS A 44 -15.63 13.15 21.79
N VAL A 45 -15.20 12.31 22.72
CA VAL A 45 -13.81 11.82 22.77
C VAL A 45 -13.61 10.79 21.68
N LYS A 46 -12.59 10.98 20.84
CA LYS A 46 -12.23 10.01 19.79
C LYS A 46 -11.85 8.66 20.41
N GLU A 47 -12.63 7.65 20.07
CA GLU A 47 -12.43 6.25 20.45
C GLU A 47 -11.05 5.72 20.06
N PRO A 48 -10.53 4.70 20.78
CA PRO A 48 -9.28 4.04 20.41
C PRO A 48 -9.45 3.34 19.05
N SER A 49 -8.50 3.54 18.14
CA SER A 49 -8.57 3.01 16.78
C SER A 49 -7.45 1.99 16.53
N LEU A 50 -7.83 0.78 16.12
CA LEU A 50 -6.89 -0.28 15.74
C LEU A 50 -5.98 0.14 14.59
N MET A 51 -6.55 0.84 13.60
CA MET A 51 -5.81 1.36 12.45
C MET A 51 -4.66 2.29 12.86
N ARG A 52 -4.85 3.15 13.88
CA ARG A 52 -3.79 4.02 14.39
C ARG A 52 -2.67 3.24 15.06
N VAL A 53 -3.01 2.16 15.79
CA VAL A 53 -2.03 1.28 16.43
C VAL A 53 -1.22 0.54 15.37
N LEU A 54 -1.87 0.03 14.33
CA LEU A 54 -1.21 -0.61 13.19
C LEU A 54 -0.28 0.36 12.45
N ILE A 55 -0.75 1.56 12.11
CA ILE A 55 0.08 2.61 11.46
C ILE A 55 1.26 2.98 12.35
N ARG A 56 1.10 3.06 13.67
CA ARG A 56 2.22 3.37 14.57
C ARG A 56 3.24 2.22 14.68
N CYS A 57 2.79 0.96 14.59
CA CYS A 57 3.66 -0.21 14.68
C CYS A 57 4.44 -0.52 13.39
N PHE A 58 3.80 -0.31 12.25
CA PHE A 58 4.27 -0.74 10.93
C PHE A 58 4.50 0.43 9.98
N GLY A 59 3.68 1.48 10.07
CA GLY A 59 3.61 2.57 9.10
C GLY A 59 4.90 3.34 8.90
N PHE A 60 5.75 3.54 9.91
CA PHE A 60 7.04 4.21 9.70
C PHE A 60 7.99 3.39 8.81
N LYS A 61 8.12 2.09 9.07
CA LYS A 61 8.93 1.18 8.25
C LYS A 61 8.36 1.07 6.84
N THR A 62 7.05 0.95 6.71
CA THR A 62 6.34 0.89 5.43
C THR A 62 6.49 2.17 4.63
N LEU A 63 6.35 3.34 5.28
CA LEU A 63 6.47 4.63 4.61
C LEU A 63 7.89 4.84 4.10
N LEU A 64 8.92 4.55 4.91
CA LEU A 64 10.31 4.76 4.51
C LEU A 64 10.74 3.80 3.38
N CYS A 65 10.35 2.53 3.47
CA CYS A 65 10.59 1.56 2.39
C CYS A 65 9.81 1.95 1.12
N GLY A 66 8.55 2.35 1.28
CA GLY A 66 7.67 2.76 0.19
C GLY A 66 8.13 4.03 -0.51
N THR A 67 8.62 5.04 0.21
CA THR A 67 9.15 6.26 -0.42
C THR A 67 10.46 6.00 -1.17
N PHE A 68 11.34 5.17 -0.62
CA PHE A 68 12.56 4.74 -1.33
C PHE A 68 12.24 3.99 -2.62
N MET A 69 11.30 3.05 -2.54
CA MET A 69 10.78 2.32 -3.70
C MET A 69 10.17 3.26 -4.74
N ALA A 70 9.30 4.18 -4.30
CA ALA A 70 8.64 5.15 -5.16
C ALA A 70 9.63 5.97 -5.98
N VAL A 71 10.71 6.44 -5.36
CA VAL A 71 11.74 7.22 -6.04
C VAL A 71 12.42 6.39 -7.13
N ILE A 72 12.83 5.16 -6.83
CA ILE A 72 13.47 4.28 -7.82
C ILE A 72 12.52 3.97 -8.97
N GLU A 73 11.27 3.64 -8.66
CA GLU A 73 10.28 3.29 -9.66
C GLU A 73 10.00 4.45 -10.62
N ILE A 74 9.78 5.66 -10.08
CA ILE A 74 9.59 6.88 -10.88
C ILE A 74 10.79 7.13 -11.79
N LEU A 75 12.03 7.00 -11.27
CA LEU A 75 13.23 7.20 -12.07
C LEU A 75 13.33 6.18 -13.22
N LEU A 76 13.13 4.90 -12.94
CA LEU A 76 13.19 3.85 -13.96
C LEU A 76 12.11 4.05 -15.04
N ARG A 77 10.90 4.45 -14.62
CA ARG A 77 9.77 4.69 -15.53
C ARG A 77 9.99 5.88 -16.47
N ILE A 78 10.75 6.88 -16.04
CA ILE A 78 11.10 8.05 -16.88
C ILE A 78 12.29 7.74 -17.78
N VAL A 79 13.33 7.07 -17.26
CA VAL A 79 14.55 6.77 -18.01
C VAL A 79 14.27 5.85 -19.20
N GLN A 80 13.40 4.86 -19.04
CA GLN A 80 13.09 3.89 -20.09
C GLN A 80 12.53 4.52 -21.39
N PRO A 81 11.47 5.36 -21.37
CA PRO A 81 10.97 6.03 -22.57
C PRO A 81 11.94 7.08 -23.11
N LEU A 82 12.73 7.76 -22.26
CA LEU A 82 13.77 8.69 -22.73
C LEU A 82 14.85 7.97 -23.54
N LEU A 83 15.37 6.86 -23.03
CA LEU A 83 16.34 6.03 -23.76
C LEU A 83 15.74 5.46 -25.04
N LEU A 84 14.46 5.07 -25.01
CA LEU A 84 13.75 4.61 -26.20
C LEU A 84 13.62 5.71 -27.25
N GLY A 85 13.28 6.93 -26.85
CA GLY A 85 13.21 8.10 -27.73
C GLY A 85 14.55 8.41 -28.39
N GLN A 86 15.65 8.36 -27.62
CA GLN A 86 17.02 8.52 -28.15
C GLN A 86 17.37 7.42 -29.16
N MET A 87 16.96 6.18 -28.91
CA MET A 87 17.17 5.07 -29.84
C MET A 87 16.35 5.24 -31.13
N LEU A 88 15.13 5.78 -31.05
CA LEU A 88 14.29 6.06 -32.23
C LEU A 88 14.89 7.17 -33.10
N LEU A 89 15.51 8.19 -32.51
CA LEU A 89 16.17 9.27 -33.27
C LEU A 89 17.29 8.73 -34.17
N TYR A 90 18.04 7.71 -33.74
CA TYR A 90 19.06 7.04 -34.56
C TYR A 90 18.49 6.51 -35.90
N PHE A 91 17.24 6.02 -35.91
CA PHE A 91 16.61 5.53 -37.13
C PHE A 91 16.08 6.63 -38.05
N ASN A 92 15.81 7.83 -37.51
CA ASN A 92 15.22 8.93 -38.25
C ASN A 92 16.27 9.90 -38.83
N THR A 93 17.49 9.91 -38.27
CA THR A 93 18.52 10.90 -38.65
C THR A 93 19.80 10.21 -39.14
N THR A 94 20.21 10.54 -40.37
CA THR A 94 21.48 10.08 -40.95
C THR A 94 22.64 10.85 -40.30
N GLY A 95 23.29 10.27 -39.29
CA GLY A 95 24.48 10.87 -38.66
C GLY A 95 24.69 10.56 -37.18
N ILE A 96 23.78 9.85 -36.53
CA ILE A 96 23.96 9.44 -35.12
C ILE A 96 24.88 8.22 -35.07
N ASP A 97 25.83 8.25 -34.14
CA ASP A 97 26.79 7.16 -33.93
C ASP A 97 26.07 5.86 -33.54
N LYS A 98 26.36 4.78 -34.26
CA LYS A 98 25.83 3.43 -33.98
C LYS A 98 26.14 3.00 -32.56
N PHE A 99 27.32 3.35 -32.05
CA PHE A 99 27.75 2.97 -30.71
C PHE A 99 26.91 3.63 -29.62
N TYR A 100 26.44 4.86 -29.83
CA TYR A 100 25.52 5.54 -28.90
C TYR A 100 24.16 4.84 -28.84
N SER A 101 23.60 4.45 -29.99
CA SER A 101 22.32 3.74 -30.06
C SER A 101 22.37 2.36 -29.36
N TYR A 102 23.46 1.60 -29.56
CA TYR A 102 23.66 0.34 -28.83
C TYR A 102 23.75 0.54 -27.31
N LYS A 103 24.39 1.62 -26.84
CA LYS A 103 24.42 1.95 -25.40
C LYS A 103 23.02 2.25 -24.86
N CYS A 104 22.19 2.97 -25.60
CA CYS A 104 20.79 3.22 -25.22
C CYS A 104 20.00 1.91 -25.11
N ALA A 105 20.15 1.00 -26.08
CA ALA A 105 19.49 -0.31 -26.05
C ALA A 105 19.92 -1.16 -24.84
N ILE A 106 21.22 -1.23 -24.55
CA ILE A 106 21.75 -1.89 -23.35
C ILE A 106 21.20 -1.23 -22.09
N GLY A 107 21.13 0.11 -22.06
CA GLY A 107 20.54 0.87 -20.97
C GLY A 107 19.08 0.51 -20.70
N ILE A 108 18.25 0.33 -21.74
CA ILE A 108 16.85 -0.10 -21.62
C ILE A 108 16.75 -1.49 -21.00
N ILE A 109 17.59 -2.43 -21.46
CA ILE A 109 17.63 -3.81 -20.93
C ILE A 109 18.04 -3.79 -19.45
N LEU A 110 19.09 -3.04 -19.11
CA LEU A 110 19.56 -2.90 -17.73
C LEU A 110 18.52 -2.24 -16.83
N CYS A 111 17.87 -1.16 -17.29
CA CYS A 111 16.78 -0.49 -16.59
C CYS A 111 15.64 -1.46 -16.29
N SER A 112 15.28 -2.30 -17.26
CA SER A 112 14.22 -3.31 -17.11
C SER A 112 14.62 -4.41 -16.12
N ALA A 113 15.87 -4.88 -16.19
CA ALA A 113 16.39 -5.86 -15.23
C ALA A 113 16.40 -5.32 -13.80
N VAL A 114 16.92 -4.10 -13.61
CA VAL A 114 16.94 -3.42 -12.30
C VAL A 114 15.51 -3.26 -11.76
N ASN A 115 14.54 -2.88 -12.61
CA ASN A 115 13.14 -2.80 -12.20
C ASN A 115 12.63 -4.12 -11.61
N ILE A 116 12.86 -5.25 -12.30
CA ILE A 116 12.45 -6.58 -11.84
C ILE A 116 13.12 -6.91 -10.49
N PHE A 117 14.44 -6.69 -10.37
CA PHE A 117 15.19 -6.98 -9.15
C PHE A 117 14.79 -6.09 -7.97
N VAL A 118 14.16 -4.94 -8.20
CA VAL A 118 13.71 -4.03 -7.14
C VAL A 118 12.24 -4.28 -6.78
N VAL A 119 11.36 -4.41 -7.78
CA VAL A 119 9.91 -4.57 -7.58
C VAL A 119 9.58 -5.90 -6.90
N HIS A 120 10.21 -7.01 -7.30
CA HIS A 120 9.84 -8.32 -6.74
C HIS A 120 10.18 -8.48 -5.25
N PRO A 121 11.40 -8.13 -4.77
CA PRO A 121 11.69 -8.15 -3.34
C PRO A 121 10.79 -7.20 -2.54
N TYR A 122 10.49 -6.03 -3.10
CA TYR A 122 9.58 -5.08 -2.47
C TYR A 122 8.16 -5.66 -2.31
N MET A 123 7.64 -6.32 -3.35
CA MET A 123 6.34 -7.00 -3.30
C MET A 123 6.34 -8.10 -2.24
N MET A 124 7.40 -8.91 -2.16
CA MET A 124 7.54 -9.93 -1.11
C MET A 124 7.54 -9.32 0.29
N ASP A 125 8.28 -8.21 0.49
CA ASP A 125 8.30 -7.49 1.77
C ASP A 125 6.92 -6.92 2.15
N MET A 126 6.16 -6.41 1.19
CA MET A 126 4.80 -5.91 1.42
C MET A 126 3.82 -7.03 1.73
N THR A 127 3.90 -8.17 1.05
CA THR A 127 3.09 -9.35 1.39
C THR A 127 3.44 -9.89 2.78
N HIS A 128 4.73 -9.95 3.12
CA HIS A 128 5.18 -10.31 4.46
C HIS A 128 4.68 -9.35 5.53
N LEU A 129 4.67 -8.05 5.24
CA LEU A 129 4.12 -7.04 6.12
C LEU A 129 2.60 -7.22 6.30
N GLY A 130 1.87 -7.49 5.23
CA GLY A 130 0.44 -7.83 5.28
C GLY A 130 0.19 -8.96 6.25
N MET A 131 0.88 -10.10 6.07
CA MET A 131 0.78 -11.25 6.97
C MET A 131 1.09 -10.90 8.43
N LYS A 132 2.09 -10.04 8.70
CA LYS A 132 2.38 -9.56 10.06
C LYS A 132 1.21 -8.75 10.64
N VAL A 133 0.55 -7.91 9.84
CA VAL A 133 -0.65 -7.17 10.26
C VAL A 133 -1.80 -8.12 10.52
N HIS A 134 -2.04 -9.08 9.62
CA HIS A 134 -3.07 -10.12 9.77
C HIS A 134 -2.94 -10.86 11.10
N VAL A 135 -1.76 -11.46 11.35
CA VAL A 135 -1.50 -12.24 12.57
C VAL A 135 -1.65 -11.36 13.82
N ALA A 136 -1.21 -10.10 13.75
CA ALA A 136 -1.31 -9.20 14.89
C ALA A 136 -2.76 -8.82 15.24
N CYS A 137 -3.63 -8.63 14.23
CA CYS A 137 -5.07 -8.42 14.43
C CYS A 137 -5.74 -9.65 15.06
N CYS A 138 -5.43 -10.85 14.56
CA CYS A 138 -5.91 -12.12 15.13
C CYS A 138 -5.53 -12.27 16.60
N LEU A 139 -4.27 -11.98 16.96
CA LEU A 139 -3.80 -12.06 18.33
C LEU A 139 -4.45 -11.03 19.27
N LEU A 140 -4.66 -9.79 18.80
CA LEU A 140 -5.33 -8.77 19.61
C LEU A 140 -6.76 -9.15 19.96
N ILE A 141 -7.51 -9.66 18.98
CA ILE A 141 -8.90 -10.06 19.18
C ILE A 141 -8.97 -11.31 20.04
N TYR A 142 -8.15 -12.31 19.77
CA TYR A 142 -8.07 -13.50 20.62
C TYR A 142 -7.83 -13.15 22.10
N ARG A 143 -6.87 -12.26 22.38
CA ARG A 143 -6.60 -11.78 23.75
C ARG A 143 -7.77 -10.99 24.34
N LYS A 144 -8.47 -10.18 23.54
CA LYS A 144 -9.64 -9.41 23.99
C LYS A 144 -10.81 -10.33 24.31
N THR A 145 -11.08 -11.30 23.43
CA THR A 145 -12.09 -12.34 23.61
C THR A 145 -11.86 -13.12 24.89
N LEU A 146 -10.65 -13.66 25.10
CA LEU A 146 -10.31 -14.40 26.32
C LEU A 146 -10.54 -13.58 27.62
N LYS A 147 -10.22 -12.28 27.60
CA LYS A 147 -10.47 -11.39 28.75
C LYS A 147 -11.95 -11.10 28.95
N LEU A 148 -12.73 -10.96 27.88
CA LEU A 148 -14.18 -10.69 27.93
C LEU A 148 -14.98 -11.92 28.38
N THR A 149 -14.62 -13.11 27.92
CA THR A 149 -15.23 -14.37 28.36
C THR A 149 -15.14 -14.55 29.88
N ILE A 150 -14.11 -13.98 30.51
CA ILE A 150 -13.95 -13.99 31.98
C ILE A 150 -14.83 -12.94 32.69
N THR A 151 -15.28 -11.88 32.02
CA THR A 151 -15.91 -10.70 32.66
C THR A 151 -17.36 -10.38 32.26
N ALA A 152 -17.85 -10.81 31.09
CA ALA A 152 -19.25 -10.59 30.67
C ALA A 152 -19.64 -11.50 29.49
N SER A 153 -20.49 -12.49 29.75
CA SER A 153 -21.03 -13.40 28.73
C SER A 153 -22.33 -12.86 28.13
N GLY A 154 -22.21 -12.18 26.98
CA GLY A 154 -23.29 -11.95 26.02
C GLY A 154 -22.97 -12.72 24.74
N GLU A 155 -23.63 -13.85 24.52
CA GLU A 155 -23.22 -14.93 23.61
C GLU A 155 -23.26 -14.62 22.10
N THR A 156 -23.66 -13.43 21.67
CA THR A 156 -23.84 -13.13 20.23
C THR A 156 -22.67 -12.35 19.60
N THR A 157 -21.86 -11.62 20.38
CA THR A 157 -20.87 -10.66 19.83
C THR A 157 -19.51 -11.29 19.53
N ILE A 158 -19.13 -12.34 20.24
CA ILE A 158 -17.79 -12.96 20.14
C ILE A 158 -17.63 -13.74 18.83
N GLY A 159 -18.61 -14.60 18.50
CA GLY A 159 -18.62 -15.37 17.26
C GLY A 159 -18.67 -14.46 16.03
N GLN A 160 -19.45 -13.37 16.09
CA GLN A 160 -19.50 -12.37 15.03
C GLN A 160 -18.15 -11.65 14.85
N ALA A 161 -17.45 -11.29 15.93
CA ALA A 161 -16.14 -10.66 15.85
C ALA A 161 -15.08 -11.60 15.24
N VAL A 162 -15.09 -12.89 15.58
CA VAL A 162 -14.16 -13.88 15.00
C VAL A 162 -14.50 -14.18 13.53
N ASN A 163 -15.79 -14.28 13.19
CA ASN A 163 -16.23 -14.52 11.81
C ASN A 163 -15.90 -13.32 10.90
N LEU A 164 -16.17 -12.10 11.36
CA LEU A 164 -15.82 -10.87 10.67
C LEU A 164 -14.30 -10.78 10.48
N LEU A 165 -13.52 -11.21 11.47
CA LEU A 165 -12.07 -11.28 11.36
C LEU A 165 -11.59 -12.30 10.33
N SER A 166 -12.12 -13.52 10.37
CA SER A 166 -11.73 -14.58 9.44
C SER A 166 -12.05 -14.22 7.99
N ASN A 167 -13.09 -13.43 7.76
CA ASN A 167 -13.50 -13.00 6.42
C ASN A 167 -12.77 -11.72 5.95
N ASP A 168 -12.66 -10.72 6.82
CA ASP A 168 -12.17 -9.39 6.41
C ASP A 168 -10.64 -9.27 6.46
N VAL A 169 -9.94 -10.07 7.28
CA VAL A 169 -8.49 -9.91 7.43
C VAL A 169 -7.69 -10.44 6.26
N ASN A 170 -8.19 -11.44 5.54
CA ASN A 170 -7.59 -11.85 4.27
C ASN A 170 -7.56 -10.70 3.26
N ARG A 171 -8.51 -9.76 3.36
CA ARG A 171 -8.56 -8.57 2.51
C ARG A 171 -7.55 -7.50 2.94
N PHE A 172 -7.13 -7.46 4.21
CA PHE A 172 -6.12 -6.50 4.68
C PHE A 172 -4.75 -6.75 4.06
N ASP A 173 -4.38 -8.01 3.84
CA ASP A 173 -3.09 -8.38 3.24
C ASP A 173 -2.92 -7.75 1.85
N VAL A 174 -3.98 -7.81 1.03
CA VAL A 174 -3.99 -7.24 -0.31
C VAL A 174 -4.21 -5.73 -0.27
N SER A 175 -4.99 -5.23 0.69
CA SER A 175 -5.31 -3.80 0.81
C SER A 175 -4.09 -2.93 1.08
N ILE A 176 -3.09 -3.42 1.81
CA ILE A 176 -1.85 -2.68 2.09
C ILE A 176 -1.06 -2.44 0.79
N ILE A 177 -1.03 -3.42 -0.10
CA ILE A 177 -0.38 -3.33 -1.42
C ILE A 177 -1.12 -2.29 -2.27
N PHE A 178 -2.45 -2.39 -2.37
CA PHE A 178 -3.25 -1.42 -3.14
C PHE A 178 -3.16 0.00 -2.60
N LEU A 179 -3.13 0.18 -1.29
CA LEU A 179 -2.98 1.49 -0.67
C LEU A 179 -1.66 2.12 -1.11
N HIS A 180 -0.58 1.34 -1.20
CA HIS A 180 0.70 1.83 -1.69
C HIS A 180 0.63 2.27 -3.16
N TYR A 181 0.04 1.45 -4.03
CA TYR A 181 -0.13 1.80 -5.45
C TYR A 181 -1.05 3.01 -5.67
N LEU A 182 -2.03 3.24 -4.79
CA LEU A 182 -2.98 4.36 -4.93
C LEU A 182 -2.29 5.72 -4.87
N TRP A 183 -1.41 5.93 -3.88
CA TRP A 183 -0.68 7.20 -3.77
C TRP A 183 0.48 7.26 -4.78
N LEU A 184 1.15 6.12 -5.03
CA LEU A 184 2.26 6.05 -5.97
C LEU A 184 1.81 6.38 -7.41
N GLY A 185 0.75 5.73 -7.90
CA GLY A 185 0.23 5.96 -9.25
C GLY A 185 -0.29 7.38 -9.45
N SER A 186 -0.84 8.00 -8.40
CA SER A 186 -1.25 9.40 -8.42
C SER A 186 -0.05 10.34 -8.59
N LEU A 187 1.01 10.14 -7.80
CA LEU A 187 2.25 10.92 -7.93
C LEU A 187 2.92 10.70 -9.28
N GLU A 188 2.98 9.45 -9.73
CA GLU A 188 3.57 9.07 -11.00
C GLU A 188 2.86 9.76 -12.17
N THR A 189 1.52 9.77 -12.17
CA THR A 189 0.71 10.44 -13.18
C THR A 189 1.03 11.93 -13.24
N ILE A 190 1.16 12.61 -12.09
CA ILE A 190 1.51 14.03 -12.02
C ILE A 190 2.91 14.27 -12.62
N ILE A 191 3.89 13.46 -12.24
CA ILE A 191 5.28 13.61 -12.70
C ILE A 191 5.41 13.35 -14.20
N ILE A 192 4.79 12.29 -14.72
CA ILE A 192 4.80 11.98 -16.15
C ILE A 192 4.09 13.10 -16.93
N THR A 193 2.97 13.62 -16.43
CA THR A 193 2.28 14.77 -17.04
C THR A 193 3.20 15.97 -17.11
N TYR A 194 3.88 16.29 -16.01
CA TYR A 194 4.81 17.43 -15.95
C TYR A 194 5.97 17.28 -16.95
N ILE A 195 6.61 16.11 -16.99
CA ILE A 195 7.73 15.84 -17.90
C ILE A 195 7.28 15.90 -19.36
N THR A 196 6.14 15.30 -19.69
CA THR A 196 5.66 15.24 -21.07
C THR A 196 5.21 16.63 -21.55
N PHE A 197 4.61 17.43 -20.67
CA PHE A 197 4.17 18.79 -20.98
C PHE A 197 5.34 19.77 -21.11
N HIS A 198 6.31 19.75 -20.19
CA HIS A 198 7.39 20.74 -20.12
C HIS A 198 8.74 20.29 -20.69
N LEU A 199 9.10 19.01 -20.58
CA LEU A 199 10.44 18.53 -20.95
C LEU A 199 10.50 18.01 -22.39
N ILE A 200 9.38 17.47 -22.89
CA ILE A 200 9.28 16.91 -24.25
C ILE A 200 8.58 17.91 -25.20
N ASP A 201 8.16 19.08 -24.70
CA ASP A 201 7.51 20.16 -25.45
C ASP A 201 6.28 19.73 -26.29
N ILE A 202 5.60 18.65 -25.89
CA ILE A 202 4.35 18.19 -26.51
C ILE A 202 3.19 19.18 -26.25
N GLY A 203 3.32 19.99 -25.19
CA GLY A 203 2.34 21.00 -24.81
C GLY A 203 0.99 20.40 -24.43
N ILE A 204 -0.09 21.12 -24.75
CA ILE A 204 -1.46 20.82 -24.28
C ILE A 204 -1.97 19.45 -24.77
N SER A 205 -1.44 18.93 -25.88
CA SER A 205 -1.81 17.60 -26.41
C SER A 205 -1.58 16.48 -25.38
N SER A 206 -0.51 16.57 -24.59
CA SER A 206 -0.22 15.59 -23.53
C SER A 206 -1.33 15.53 -22.47
N ILE A 207 -1.93 16.68 -22.14
CA ILE A 207 -2.97 16.76 -21.11
C ILE A 207 -4.23 16.04 -21.59
N PHE A 208 -4.61 16.22 -22.86
CA PHE A 208 -5.76 15.53 -23.44
C PHE A 208 -5.55 14.01 -23.47
N GLY A 209 -4.35 13.53 -23.82
CA GLY A 209 -4.02 12.09 -23.79
C GLY A 209 -4.14 11.50 -22.38
N ILE A 210 -3.63 12.19 -21.36
CA ILE A 210 -3.68 11.73 -19.98
C ILE A 210 -5.11 11.81 -19.42
N ALA A 211 -5.86 12.87 -19.74
CA ALA A 211 -7.27 12.97 -19.37
C ALA A 211 -8.11 11.83 -19.97
N PHE A 212 -7.83 11.45 -21.23
CA PHE A 212 -8.45 10.30 -21.86
C PHE A 212 -8.12 8.99 -21.13
N LEU A 213 -6.85 8.77 -20.75
CA LEU A 213 -6.45 7.59 -19.96
C LEU A 213 -7.14 7.55 -18.59
N LEU A 214 -7.27 8.69 -17.91
CA LEU A 214 -7.94 8.77 -16.60
C LEU A 214 -9.45 8.48 -16.68
N MET A 215 -10.10 8.76 -17.82
CA MET A 215 -11.51 8.43 -18.05
C MET A 215 -11.78 6.92 -18.00
N PHE A 216 -10.77 6.07 -18.25
CA PHE A 216 -10.93 4.61 -18.13
C PHE A 216 -11.11 4.14 -16.69
N ILE A 217 -10.64 4.90 -15.70
CA ILE A 217 -10.75 4.52 -14.27
C ILE A 217 -12.22 4.37 -13.85
N PRO A 218 -13.10 5.38 -14.00
CA PRO A 218 -14.51 5.22 -13.66
C PRO A 218 -15.22 4.17 -14.53
N PHE A 219 -14.86 4.07 -15.82
CA PHE A 219 -15.42 3.05 -16.71
C PHE A 219 -15.12 1.62 -16.22
N GLN A 220 -13.89 1.36 -15.77
CA GLN A 220 -13.52 0.07 -15.16
C GLN A 220 -14.29 -0.17 -13.85
N GLY A 221 -14.52 0.87 -13.05
CA GLY A 221 -15.30 0.77 -11.82
C GLY A 221 -16.74 0.31 -12.05
N GLU A 222 -17.42 0.90 -13.03
CA GLU A 222 -18.78 0.51 -13.41
C GLU A 222 -18.83 -0.93 -13.97
N ALA A 223 -17.85 -1.31 -14.80
CA ALA A 223 -17.76 -2.67 -15.33
C ALA A 223 -17.59 -3.72 -14.22
N VAL A 224 -16.73 -3.45 -13.23
CA VAL A 224 -16.56 -4.34 -12.06
C VAL A 224 -17.84 -4.41 -11.24
N ASN A 225 -18.53 -3.28 -11.03
CA ASN A 225 -19.80 -3.26 -10.30
C ASN A 225 -20.88 -4.10 -11.01
N ALA A 226 -20.99 -3.98 -12.33
CA ALA A 226 -21.92 -4.78 -13.14
C ALA A 226 -21.63 -6.29 -13.01
N LEU A 227 -20.35 -6.69 -13.03
CA LEU A 227 -19.94 -8.08 -12.81
C LEU A 227 -20.28 -8.58 -11.41
N LEU A 228 -20.06 -7.76 -10.37
CA LEU A 228 -20.40 -8.12 -8.98
C LEU A 228 -21.90 -8.26 -8.76
N VAL A 229 -22.72 -7.46 -9.44
CA VAL A 229 -24.18 -7.61 -9.42
C VAL A 229 -24.55 -8.92 -10.12
N SER A 230 -23.99 -9.20 -11.29
CA SER A 230 -24.25 -10.45 -12.02
C SER A 230 -23.86 -11.71 -11.23
N SER A 231 -22.72 -11.71 -10.53
CA SER A 231 -22.27 -12.87 -9.74
C SER A 231 -23.10 -13.12 -8.48
N LYS A 232 -23.90 -12.15 -8.01
CA LYS A 232 -24.83 -12.33 -6.88
C LYS A 232 -26.18 -12.94 -7.29
N HIS A 233 -26.46 -13.00 -8.59
CA HIS A 233 -27.67 -13.59 -9.15
C HIS A 233 -27.51 -15.06 -9.57
N PHE A 234 -26.31 -15.62 -9.42
CA PHE A 234 -26.00 -17.05 -9.52
C PHE A 234 -25.67 -17.61 -8.13
#